data_AF-A0A367M2H4-F1
#
_entry.id   AF-A0A367M2H4-F1
#
_cell.length_a   1.000
_cell.length_b   1.000
_cell.length_c   1.000
_cell.angle_alpha   90.00
_cell.angle_beta   90.00
_cell.angle_gamma   90.00
#
_symmetry.space_group_name_H-M   'P 1'
#
loop_
_entity.id
_entity.type
_entity.pdbx_description
1 polymer ?
#
loop_
_entity_poly.entity_id
_entity_poly.type
_entity_poly.pdbx_seq_one_letter_code
_entity_poly.pdbx_strand_id
1 'polypeptide(L)'
;MDERHDVLLVGVNTDKHEAYALKRDKQIVRVAQGVYFRTGKDAEVLFELYGIRLAKFCFQSAALTHSTAWYRKPVDGRVFLGGDYPYKKSIAPYEGDFRIVQSMVHPKLTDERMYELARFEDPLGQFEMHCATPEMTLIHLMDATNKNVEKH
;
A
#
# COMPACT_ATOMS: atom_id res chain seq x y z
N MET A 1 28.39 -2.18 2.80
CA MET A 1 27.08 -1.90 2.18
C MET A 1 26.52 -0.68 2.90
N ASP A 2 26.07 0.33 2.16
CA ASP A 2 25.47 1.53 2.77
C ASP A 2 24.09 1.13 3.32
N GLU A 3 23.93 1.10 4.65
CA GLU A 3 22.71 0.65 5.36
C GLU A 3 21.51 1.61 5.20
N ARG A 4 21.57 2.52 4.22
CA ARG A 4 20.57 3.57 4.05
C ARG A 4 19.34 3.00 3.34
N HIS A 5 18.24 2.93 4.07
CA HIS A 5 16.94 2.56 3.51
C HIS A 5 16.49 3.51 2.39
N ASP A 6 15.96 2.97 1.30
CA ASP A 6 15.46 3.77 0.18
C ASP A 6 14.08 4.39 0.47
N VAL A 7 13.32 3.79 1.39
CA VAL A 7 12.03 4.29 1.88
C VAL A 7 12.11 4.53 3.38
N LEU A 8 11.65 5.70 3.81
CA LEU A 8 11.59 6.10 5.21
C LEU A 8 10.14 6.36 5.63
N LEU A 9 9.76 5.72 6.73
CA LEU A 9 8.44 5.75 7.35
C LEU A 9 8.61 6.28 8.78
N VAL A 10 8.06 7.46 9.03
CA VAL A 10 8.16 8.12 10.34
C VAL A 10 7.43 7.27 11.38
N GLY A 11 8.15 6.91 12.44
CA GLY A 11 7.65 6.04 13.51
C GLY A 11 7.85 4.54 13.24
N VAL A 12 8.50 4.17 12.13
CA VAL A 12 8.86 2.77 11.82
C VAL A 12 10.38 2.62 11.72
N ASN A 13 11.02 3.31 10.79
CA ASN A 13 12.48 3.22 10.56
C ASN A 13 13.18 4.59 10.53
N THR A 14 12.47 5.67 10.87
CA THR A 14 13.03 7.00 11.10
C THR A 14 12.13 7.77 12.06
N ASP A 15 12.66 8.84 12.66
CA ASP A 15 11.88 9.79 13.46
C ASP A 15 11.65 11.14 12.73
N LYS A 16 10.86 12.02 13.34
CA LYS A 16 10.50 13.32 12.74
C LYS A 16 11.70 14.27 12.62
N HIS A 17 12.62 14.24 13.58
CA HIS A 17 13.79 15.12 13.60
C HIS A 17 14.80 14.70 12.54
N GLU A 18 15.06 13.40 12.45
CA GLU A 18 15.93 12.82 11.44
C GLU A 18 15.36 13.04 10.02
N ALA A 19 14.09 12.72 9.79
CA ALA A 19 13.45 12.97 8.50
C ALA A 19 13.47 14.46 8.12
N TYR A 20 13.32 15.36 9.10
CA TYR A 20 13.46 16.80 8.86
C TYR A 20 14.88 17.18 8.42
N ALA A 21 15.91 16.68 9.11
CA ALA A 21 17.31 16.95 8.78
C ALA A 21 17.67 16.42 7.38
N LEU A 22 17.32 15.17 7.07
CA LEU A 22 17.56 14.55 5.76
C LEU A 22 16.83 15.28 4.64
N LYS A 23 15.60 15.74 4.88
CA LYS A 23 14.84 16.53 3.90
C LYS A 23 15.47 17.90 3.66
N ARG A 24 15.90 18.59 4.73
CA ARG A 24 16.60 19.89 4.64
C ARG A 24 17.86 19.76 3.77
N ASP A 25 18.58 18.66 3.94
CA ASP A 25 19.80 18.36 3.21
C ASP A 25 19.53 17.72 1.82
N LYS A 26 18.26 17.71 1.37
CA LYS A 26 17.79 17.19 0.08
C LYS A 26 18.11 15.72 -0.20
N GLN A 27 18.36 14.94 0.85
CA GLN A 27 18.65 13.51 0.73
C GLN A 27 17.39 12.66 0.54
N ILE A 28 16.22 13.19 0.93
CA ILE A 28 14.93 12.52 0.79
C ILE A 28 13.87 13.48 0.27
N VAL A 29 12.87 12.93 -0.43
CA VAL A 29 11.69 13.63 -0.93
C VAL A 29 10.46 13.09 -0.23
N ARG A 30 9.57 14.00 0.22
CA ARG A 30 8.30 13.61 0.85
C ARG A 30 7.33 13.17 -0.23
N VAL A 31 6.85 11.92 -0.15
CA VAL A 31 5.93 11.34 -1.14
C VAL A 31 4.51 11.15 -0.61
N ALA A 32 4.35 11.08 0.72
CA ALA A 32 3.06 11.17 1.40
C ALA A 32 3.25 11.72 2.82
N GLN A 33 2.20 11.77 3.63
CA GLN A 33 2.34 12.13 5.04
C GLN A 33 3.08 11.02 5.80
N GLY A 34 4.22 11.37 6.38
CA GLY A 34 5.07 10.42 7.13
C GLY A 34 5.86 9.44 6.25
N VAL A 35 5.81 9.58 4.92
CA VAL A 35 6.49 8.70 3.95
C VAL A 35 7.43 9.51 3.09
N TYR A 36 8.67 9.04 2.97
CA TYR A 36 9.73 9.68 2.20
C TYR A 36 10.48 8.65 1.37
N PHE A 37 10.85 9.03 0.16
CA PHE A 37 11.75 8.27 -0.71
C PHE A 37 13.12 8.93 -0.75
N ARG A 38 14.16 8.13 -0.94
CA ARG A 38 15.52 8.63 -1.15
C ARG A 38 15.61 9.39 -2.48
N THR A 39 16.21 10.57 -2.45
CA THR A 39 16.38 11.40 -3.67
C THR A 39 17.18 10.64 -4.73
N GLY A 40 16.73 10.69 -5.98
CA GLY A 40 17.40 10.04 -7.12
C GLY A 40 17.08 8.56 -7.31
N LYS A 41 16.19 7.99 -6.48
CA LYS A 41 15.60 6.67 -6.71
C LYS A 41 14.31 6.80 -7.52
N ASP A 42 14.02 5.77 -8.30
CA ASP A 42 12.82 5.69 -9.11
C ASP A 42 11.59 5.40 -8.23
N ALA A 43 10.60 6.29 -8.23
CA ALA A 43 9.38 6.11 -7.44
C ALA A 43 8.53 4.92 -7.87
N GLU A 44 8.54 4.53 -9.14
CA GLU A 44 7.83 3.34 -9.62
C GLU A 44 8.41 2.10 -8.98
N VAL A 45 9.73 1.93 -9.06
CA VAL A 45 10.45 0.78 -8.47
C VAL A 45 10.23 0.73 -6.96
N LEU A 46 10.28 1.89 -6.27
CA LEU A 46 10.02 1.94 -4.84
C LEU A 46 8.55 1.65 -4.51
N PHE A 47 7.60 2.10 -5.32
CA PHE A 47 6.19 1.81 -5.11
C PHE A 47 5.87 0.33 -5.37
N GLU A 48 6.44 -0.29 -6.39
CA GLU A 48 6.30 -1.72 -6.66
C GLU A 48 6.85 -2.57 -5.51
N LEU A 49 8.00 -2.16 -4.96
CA LEU A 49 8.68 -2.92 -3.90
C LEU A 49 8.03 -2.74 -2.52
N TYR A 50 7.63 -1.51 -2.17
CA TYR A 50 7.14 -1.18 -0.82
C TYR A 50 5.65 -0.91 -0.76
N GLY A 51 4.91 -0.93 -1.88
CA GLY A 51 3.53 -0.46 -1.97
C GLY A 51 2.59 -1.10 -0.96
N ILE A 52 2.73 -2.41 -0.70
CA ILE A 52 1.93 -3.10 0.33
C ILE A 52 2.28 -2.61 1.73
N ARG A 53 3.56 -2.39 2.06
CA ARG A 53 3.96 -1.80 3.34
C ARG A 53 3.41 -0.38 3.49
N LEU A 54 3.51 0.43 2.43
CA LEU A 54 2.95 1.78 2.41
C LEU A 54 1.44 1.76 2.67
N ALA A 55 0.74 0.78 2.13
CA ALA A 55 -0.67 0.56 2.35
C ALA A 55 -0.98 0.17 3.80
N LYS A 56 -0.23 -0.78 4.39
CA LYS A 56 -0.34 -1.13 5.81
C LYS A 56 -0.07 0.05 6.73
N PHE A 57 0.93 0.86 6.41
CA PHE A 57 1.28 2.07 7.16
C PHE A 57 0.16 3.12 7.10
N CYS A 58 -0.40 3.36 5.92
CA CYS A 58 -1.47 4.35 5.73
C CYS A 58 -2.84 3.87 6.26
N PHE A 59 -3.12 2.58 6.23
CA PHE A 59 -4.44 1.99 6.50
C PHE A 59 -4.33 0.75 7.40
N GLN A 60 -4.20 0.98 8.70
CA GLN A 60 -3.90 -0.08 9.67
C GLN A 60 -4.99 -1.15 9.81
N SER A 61 -6.26 -0.74 9.66
CA SER A 61 -7.47 -1.58 9.78
C SER A 61 -8.02 -2.07 8.43
N ALA A 62 -7.25 -1.95 7.35
CA ALA A 62 -7.66 -2.41 6.03
C ALA A 62 -7.09 -3.80 5.70
N ALA A 63 -7.74 -4.49 4.77
CA ALA A 63 -7.26 -5.73 4.17
C ALA A 63 -6.96 -5.53 2.68
N LEU A 64 -6.00 -6.27 2.12
CA LEU A 64 -5.77 -6.31 0.68
C LEU A 64 -6.95 -6.96 -0.03
N THR A 65 -7.36 -6.42 -1.17
CA THR A 65 -8.48 -6.94 -1.97
C THR A 65 -8.16 -6.94 -3.47
N HIS A 66 -9.06 -7.51 -4.28
CA HIS A 66 -9.00 -7.53 -5.74
C HIS A 66 -7.65 -8.05 -6.27
N SER A 67 -7.08 -7.37 -7.28
CA SER A 67 -5.84 -7.79 -7.93
C SER A 67 -4.64 -7.76 -7.01
N THR A 68 -4.57 -6.84 -6.05
CA THR A 68 -3.47 -6.80 -5.07
C THR A 68 -3.49 -8.03 -4.15
N ALA A 69 -4.67 -8.46 -3.70
CA ALA A 69 -4.80 -9.70 -2.93
C ALA A 69 -4.41 -10.93 -3.76
N TRP A 70 -4.88 -10.98 -5.02
CA TRP A 70 -4.60 -12.09 -5.93
C TRP A 70 -3.12 -12.25 -6.26
N TYR A 71 -2.47 -11.17 -6.70
CA TYR A 71 -1.07 -11.21 -7.13
C TYR A 71 -0.09 -11.00 -5.98
N ARG A 72 -0.56 -10.61 -4.80
CA ARG A 72 0.25 -10.30 -3.61
C ARG A 72 1.35 -9.26 -3.87
N LYS A 73 1.06 -8.31 -4.77
CA LYS A 73 1.93 -7.19 -5.14
C LYS A 73 1.11 -5.99 -5.62
N PRO A 74 1.69 -4.79 -5.70
CA PRO A 74 1.11 -3.68 -6.44
C PRO A 74 0.85 -4.06 -7.90
N VAL A 75 -0.21 -3.52 -8.48
CA VAL A 75 -0.64 -3.80 -9.87
C VAL A 75 -0.95 -2.48 -10.56
N ASP A 76 -0.29 -2.21 -11.69
CA ASP A 76 -0.46 -0.99 -12.50
C ASP A 76 -0.39 0.30 -11.66
N GLY A 77 0.66 0.41 -10.82
CA GLY A 77 0.85 1.55 -9.92
C GLY A 77 -0.20 1.65 -8.79
N ARG A 78 -0.95 0.59 -8.51
CA ARG A 78 -2.03 0.59 -7.51
C ARG A 78 -1.89 -0.49 -6.47
N VAL A 79 -2.35 -0.18 -5.26
CA VAL A 79 -2.63 -1.15 -4.20
C VAL A 79 -4.10 -1.04 -3.84
N PHE A 80 -4.83 -2.14 -3.94
CA PHE A 80 -6.26 -2.22 -3.63
C PHE A 80 -6.49 -2.76 -2.23
N LEU A 81 -7.29 -2.02 -1.48
CA LEU A 81 -7.64 -2.29 -0.10
C LEU A 81 -9.16 -2.32 0.08
N GLY A 82 -9.61 -3.09 1.06
CA GLY A 82 -10.94 -3.01 1.64
C GLY A 82 -10.88 -2.40 3.04
N GLY A 83 -11.78 -1.47 3.35
CA GLY A 83 -11.94 -0.93 4.72
C GLY A 83 -13.27 -0.23 4.92
N ASP A 84 -13.31 0.64 5.93
CA ASP A 84 -14.55 1.28 6.40
C ASP A 84 -14.98 2.47 5.56
N TYR A 85 -14.04 3.15 4.89
CA TYR A 85 -14.32 4.35 4.12
C TYR A 85 -13.69 4.28 2.72
N PRO A 86 -14.33 4.88 1.70
CA PRO A 86 -13.73 5.01 0.40
C PRO A 86 -12.63 6.08 0.47
N TYR A 87 -11.39 5.70 0.14
CA TYR A 87 -10.26 6.63 0.16
C TYR A 87 -9.30 6.36 -0.99
N LYS A 88 -8.68 7.43 -1.51
CA LYS A 88 -7.61 7.34 -2.51
C LYS A 88 -6.41 8.12 -2.00
N LYS A 89 -5.32 7.42 -1.68
CA LYS A 89 -4.06 8.03 -1.27
C LYS A 89 -3.10 8.05 -2.45
N SER A 90 -2.75 9.24 -2.93
CA SER A 90 -1.65 9.38 -3.89
C SER A 90 -0.31 9.26 -3.17
N ILE A 91 0.61 8.51 -3.77
CA ILE A 91 2.01 8.39 -3.36
C ILE A 91 2.87 9.00 -4.46
N ALA A 92 3.84 9.83 -4.09
CA ALA A 92 4.74 10.52 -5.03
C ALA A 92 3.99 11.24 -6.17
N PRO A 93 3.06 12.17 -5.85
CA PRO A 93 2.10 12.73 -6.80
C PRO A 93 2.71 13.53 -7.97
N TYR A 94 4.01 13.83 -7.91
CA TYR A 94 4.74 14.56 -8.95
C TYR A 94 5.61 13.65 -9.82
N GLU A 95 5.69 12.35 -9.50
CA GLU A 95 6.57 11.38 -10.18
C GLU A 95 5.78 10.31 -10.96
N GLY A 96 4.49 10.12 -10.67
CA GLY A 96 3.63 9.18 -11.40
C GLY A 96 2.22 9.06 -10.82
N ASP A 97 1.42 8.14 -11.37
CA ASP A 97 0.07 7.85 -10.89
C ASP A 97 0.02 6.69 -9.88
N PHE A 98 0.80 6.80 -8.80
CA PHE A 98 0.84 5.75 -7.77
C PHE A 98 -0.21 5.95 -6.70
N ARG A 99 -1.06 4.94 -6.47
CA ARG A 99 -2.23 5.08 -5.58
C ARG A 99 -2.47 3.88 -4.69
N ILE A 100 -2.81 4.15 -3.44
CA ILE A 100 -3.47 3.18 -2.57
C ILE A 100 -4.97 3.50 -2.60
N VAL A 101 -5.76 2.54 -3.07
CA VAL A 101 -7.20 2.68 -3.29
C VAL A 101 -7.92 1.80 -2.28
N GLN A 102 -8.64 2.44 -1.36
CA GLN A 102 -9.49 1.77 -0.38
C GLN A 102 -10.95 1.82 -0.83
N SER A 103 -11.54 0.64 -1.01
CA SER A 103 -12.97 0.45 -1.25
C SER A 103 -13.69 0.20 0.07
N MET A 104 -14.94 0.67 0.15
CA MET A 104 -15.80 0.48 1.32
C MET A 104 -16.42 -0.93 1.29
N VAL A 105 -15.83 -1.85 2.06
CA VAL A 105 -16.28 -3.25 2.15
C VAL A 105 -16.46 -3.73 3.60
N HIS A 106 -16.10 -2.90 4.60
CA HIS A 106 -16.22 -3.22 6.03
C HIS A 106 -15.68 -4.63 6.37
N PRO A 107 -14.37 -4.85 6.17
CA PRO A 107 -13.80 -6.19 6.22
C PRO A 107 -13.93 -6.78 7.64
N LYS A 108 -14.52 -7.98 7.72
CA LYS A 108 -14.55 -8.77 8.96
C LYS A 108 -13.22 -9.49 9.13
N LEU A 109 -12.20 -8.78 9.61
CA LEU A 109 -10.83 -9.30 9.73
C LEU A 109 -10.69 -10.52 10.66
N THR A 110 -11.66 -10.75 11.53
CA THR A 110 -11.72 -11.92 12.42
C THR A 110 -12.24 -13.18 11.73
N ASP A 111 -12.77 -13.08 10.51
CA ASP A 111 -13.27 -14.22 9.75
C ASP A 111 -12.19 -14.71 8.76
N GLU A 112 -11.48 -15.76 9.17
CA GLU A 112 -10.39 -16.36 8.39
C GLU A 112 -10.84 -16.94 7.05
N ARG A 113 -12.14 -17.22 6.89
CA ARG A 113 -12.70 -17.64 5.59
C ARG A 113 -12.71 -16.50 4.59
N MET A 114 -12.79 -15.26 5.10
CA MET A 114 -12.82 -14.07 4.28
C MET A 114 -11.44 -13.44 4.12
N TYR A 115 -10.68 -13.36 5.20
CA TYR A 115 -9.39 -12.67 5.24
C TYR A 115 -8.37 -13.49 6.01
N GLU A 116 -7.26 -13.82 5.36
CA GLU A 116 -6.11 -14.47 6.00
C GLU A 116 -5.09 -13.42 6.45
N LEU A 117 -4.40 -13.68 7.56
CA LEU A 117 -3.24 -12.87 7.95
C LEU A 117 -2.02 -13.33 7.15
N ALA A 118 -1.69 -12.59 6.09
CA ALA A 118 -0.58 -12.92 5.20
C ALA A 118 0.70 -12.20 5.63
N ARG A 119 1.82 -12.92 5.57
CA ARG A 119 3.17 -12.39 5.77
C ARG A 119 3.75 -11.88 4.46
N PHE A 120 4.27 -10.67 4.50
CA PHE A 120 4.95 -10.00 3.39
C PHE A 120 6.38 -9.66 3.79
N GLU A 121 7.25 -9.53 2.80
CA GLU A 121 8.65 -9.18 2.97
C GLU A 121 9.05 -8.15 1.93
N ASP A 122 9.79 -7.13 2.37
CA ASP A 122 10.47 -6.16 1.53
C ASP A 122 11.82 -5.81 2.19
N PRO A 123 12.66 -4.94 1.61
CA PRO A 123 13.97 -4.65 2.21
C PRO A 123 13.95 -3.96 3.58
N LEU A 124 12.79 -3.55 4.11
CA LEU A 124 12.65 -3.11 5.51
C LEU A 124 12.34 -4.27 6.46
N GLY A 125 12.23 -5.50 5.95
CA GLY A 125 12.00 -6.72 6.71
C GLY A 125 10.60 -7.29 6.50
N GLN A 126 10.17 -8.14 7.42
CA GLN A 126 8.88 -8.82 7.32
C GLN A 126 7.78 -8.08 8.08
N PHE A 127 6.55 -8.19 7.58
CA PHE A 127 5.37 -7.60 8.21
C PHE A 127 4.12 -8.40 7.83
N GLU A 128 3.03 -8.17 8.55
CA GLU A 128 1.77 -8.88 8.33
C GLU A 128 0.65 -7.91 7.95
N MET A 129 -0.20 -8.36 7.03
CA MET A 129 -1.38 -7.64 6.59
C MET A 129 -2.49 -8.63 6.24
N HIS A 130 -3.72 -8.31 6.64
CA HIS A 130 -4.87 -9.11 6.23
C HIS A 130 -5.03 -9.05 4.71
N CYS A 131 -5.27 -10.19 4.10
CA CYS A 131 -5.44 -10.37 2.67
C CYS A 131 -6.72 -11.12 2.42
N ALA A 132 -7.54 -10.67 1.48
CA ALA A 132 -8.71 -11.43 1.06
C ALA A 132 -8.28 -12.82 0.58
N THR A 133 -9.01 -13.85 0.98
CA THR A 133 -8.82 -15.22 0.48
C THR A 133 -9.06 -15.26 -1.03
N PRO A 134 -8.56 -16.29 -1.75
CA PRO A 134 -8.87 -16.46 -3.16
C PRO A 134 -10.37 -16.44 -3.46
N GLU A 135 -11.17 -17.09 -2.61
CA GLU A 135 -12.63 -17.16 -2.72
C GLU A 135 -13.26 -15.76 -2.59
N MET A 136 -12.86 -14.99 -1.57
CA MET A 136 -13.35 -13.61 -1.43
C MET A 136 -12.88 -12.70 -2.56
N THR A 137 -11.66 -12.93 -3.06
CA THR A 137 -11.14 -12.16 -4.19
C THR A 137 -11.98 -12.38 -5.45
N LEU A 138 -12.39 -13.62 -5.72
CA LEU A 138 -13.32 -13.93 -6.81
C LEU A 138 -14.69 -13.26 -6.62
N ILE A 139 -15.25 -13.30 -5.41
CA ILE A 139 -16.51 -12.61 -5.10
C ILE A 139 -16.40 -11.10 -5.36
N HIS A 140 -15.33 -10.46 -4.87
CA HIS A 140 -15.08 -9.04 -5.09
C HIS A 140 -14.91 -8.68 -6.58
N LEU A 141 -14.35 -9.58 -7.40
CA LEU A 141 -14.24 -9.39 -8.84
C LEU A 141 -15.60 -9.51 -9.54
N MET A 142 -16.45 -10.46 -9.11
CA MET A 142 -17.80 -10.64 -9.65
C MET A 142 -18.74 -9.47 -9.32
N ASP A 143 -18.64 -8.90 -8.12
CA ASP A 143 -19.41 -7.70 -7.76
C ASP A 143 -19.04 -6.49 -8.63
N ALA A 144 -17.77 -6.39 -9.03
CA ALA A 144 -17.29 -5.33 -9.91
C ALA A 144 -17.79 -5.49 -11.36
N THR A 145 -17.93 -6.72 -11.86
CA THR A 145 -18.51 -6.97 -13.19
C THR A 145 -20.02 -6.75 -13.20
N ASN A 146 -20.75 -7.19 -12.17
CA ASN A 146 -22.21 -7.03 -12.11
C ASN A 146 -22.69 -5.57 -12.06
N LYS A 147 -21.93 -4.67 -11.41
CA LYS A 147 -22.26 -3.24 -11.37
C LYS A 147 -22.06 -2.50 -12.70
N ASN A 148 -21.34 -3.07 -13.66
CA ASN A 148 -21.05 -2.44 -14.94
C ASN A 148 -21.96 -2.91 -16.09
N VAL A 149 -22.95 -3.78 -15.82
CA VAL A 149 -23.85 -4.32 -16.84
C VAL A 149 -24.85 -3.26 -17.36
N GLU A 150 -25.11 -2.18 -16.61
CA GLU A 150 -26.09 -1.14 -16.99
C GLU A 150 -25.53 0.03 -17.84
N LYS A 151 -24.41 -0.15 -18.55
CA LYS A 151 -23.85 0.91 -19.42
C LYS A 151 -23.70 0.54 -20.90
N HIS A 152 -24.54 -0.36 -21.40
CA HIS A 152 -24.67 -0.64 -22.83
C HIS A 152 -26.12 -0.57 -23.28
#